data_AF-A0A6G3XSD9-F1
#
_entry.id   AF-A0A6G3XSD9-F1
#
_cell.length_a   1.000
_cell.length_b   1.000
_cell.length_c   1.000
_cell.angle_alpha   90.00
_cell.angle_beta   90.00
_cell.angle_gamma   90.00
#
_symmetry.space_group_name_H-M   'P 1'
#
loop_
_entity.id
_entity.type
_entity.pdbx_description
1 polymer ?
#
loop_
_entity_poly.entity_id
_entity_poly.type
_entity_poly.pdbx_seq_one_letter_code
_entity_poly.pdbx_strand_id
1 'polypeptide(L)'
;NRLNGSTEEILEVSGQDTKRQVLNLADVIDHKGQPSVRRRGDWVPVARQRGIEACVHAFLDAVRRGEKLSARDALATHELCERVVREALEQAS
;
A
#
# COMPACT_ATOMS: atom_id res chain seq x y z
N ASN A 1 14.58 -10.39 15.72
CA ASN A 1 13.33 -9.62 15.98
C ASN A 1 12.11 -10.47 15.68
N ARG A 2 11.75 -11.40 16.57
CA ARG A 2 10.80 -12.49 16.26
C ARG A 2 9.60 -12.56 17.23
N LEU A 3 9.15 -11.47 17.86
CA LEU A 3 7.91 -11.41 18.66
C LEU A 3 7.74 -10.03 19.32
N ASN A 4 7.41 -8.98 18.56
CA ASN A 4 6.60 -7.89 19.09
C ASN A 4 5.18 -8.17 18.57
N GLY A 5 4.20 -8.39 19.44
CA GLY A 5 2.80 -8.68 19.04
C GLY A 5 2.08 -7.50 18.36
N SER A 6 2.81 -6.65 17.66
CA SER A 6 2.33 -5.48 16.95
C SER A 6 2.07 -5.85 15.49
N THR A 7 0.85 -5.62 15.01
CA THR A 7 0.55 -5.67 13.58
C THR A 7 0.96 -4.34 12.98
N GLU A 8 2.08 -4.32 12.25
CA GLU A 8 2.62 -3.12 11.61
C GLU A 8 2.49 -3.24 10.09
N GLU A 9 2.04 -2.15 9.48
CA GLU A 9 2.07 -1.97 8.02
C GLU A 9 2.92 -0.74 7.72
N ILE A 10 3.98 -0.91 6.96
CA ILE A 10 4.93 0.15 6.63
C ILE A 10 5.23 0.07 5.13
N LEU A 11 5.03 1.19 4.44
CA LEU A 11 5.53 1.39 3.08
C LEU A 11 6.63 2.45 3.11
N GLU A 12 7.81 2.13 2.62
CA GLU A 12 8.91 3.07 2.48
C GLU A 12 9.29 3.21 1.00
N VAL A 13 9.47 4.46 0.54
CA VAL A 13 9.96 4.79 -0.80
C VAL A 13 11.14 5.73 -0.65
N SER A 14 12.28 5.37 -1.24
CA SER A 14 13.52 6.15 -1.19
C SER A 14 14.01 6.46 -2.60
N GLY A 15 14.49 7.69 -2.82
CA GLY A 15 15.04 8.15 -4.09
C GLY A 15 15.36 9.64 -4.09
N GLN A 16 16.29 10.06 -4.97
CA GLN A 16 16.73 11.47 -5.11
C GLN A 16 17.07 12.14 -3.75
N ASP A 17 17.87 11.48 -2.91
CA ASP A 17 18.25 11.93 -1.57
C ASP A 17 17.07 12.21 -0.61
N THR A 18 15.91 11.64 -0.90
CA THR A 18 14.71 11.74 -0.07
C THR A 18 14.15 10.36 0.24
N LYS A 19 13.40 10.29 1.34
CA LYS A 19 12.69 9.09 1.74
C LYS A 19 11.32 9.44 2.28
N ARG A 20 10.30 8.66 1.94
CA ARG A 20 8.94 8.77 2.48
C ARG A 20 8.54 7.45 3.10
N GLN A 21 7.97 7.52 4.29
CA GLN A 21 7.35 6.38 4.96
C GLN A 21 5.86 6.63 5.14
N VAL A 22 5.06 5.58 4.96
CA VAL A 22 3.64 5.54 5.32
C VAL A 22 3.47 4.45 6.37
N LEU A 23 2.99 4.83 7.55
CA LEU A 23 2.81 3.94 8.70
C LEU A 23 1.31 3.69 8.92
N ASN A 24 0.91 2.42 8.86
CA ASN A 24 -0.45 1.92 9.10
C ASN A 24 -1.53 2.66 8.28
N LEU A 25 -1.16 3.18 7.10
CA LEU A 25 -2.00 4.06 6.27
C LEU A 25 -2.53 5.30 7.01
N ALA A 26 -1.87 5.72 8.10
CA ALA A 26 -2.29 6.82 8.95
C ALA A 26 -1.30 7.97 8.95
N ASP A 27 -0.01 7.67 9.15
CA ASP A 27 1.03 8.68 9.26
C ASP A 27 1.94 8.64 8.05
N VAL A 28 2.25 9.81 7.49
CA VAL A 28 3.22 9.97 6.41
C VAL A 28 4.40 10.77 6.95
N ILE A 29 5.59 10.17 6.90
CA ILE A 29 6.84 10.78 7.33
C ILE A 29 7.69 11.10 6.09
N ASP A 30 7.98 12.37 5.88
CA ASP A 30 8.87 12.85 4.83
C ASP A 30 10.25 13.13 5.41
N HIS A 31 11.27 12.46 4.89
CA HIS A 31 12.68 12.62 5.22
C HIS A 31 13.37 13.41 4.10
N LYS A 32 13.42 14.73 4.26
CA LYS A 32 14.13 15.67 3.38
C LYS A 32 14.68 16.82 4.21
N GLY A 33 15.89 16.65 4.74
CA GLY A 33 16.41 17.53 5.79
C GLY A 33 15.73 17.24 7.12
N GLN A 34 15.06 18.24 7.72
CA GLN A 34 14.29 18.02 8.94
C GLN A 34 13.06 17.14 8.66
N PRO A 35 12.88 16.00 9.35
CA PRO A 35 11.71 15.15 9.15
C PRO A 35 10.41 15.89 9.43
N SER A 36 9.41 15.70 8.58
CA SER A 36 8.05 16.22 8.80
C SER A 36 7.05 15.07 8.85
N VAL A 37 6.01 15.23 9.68
CA VAL A 37 4.98 14.21 9.89
C VAL A 37 3.63 14.80 9.54
N ARG A 38 2.93 14.14 8.59
CA ARG A 38 1.51 14.39 8.33
C ARG A 38 0.71 13.24 8.92
N ARG A 39 -0.17 13.57 9.85
CA ARG A 39 -1.07 12.59 10.49
C ARG A 39 -2.45 12.63 9.87
N ARG A 40 -3.12 11.49 9.88
CA ARG A 40 -4.56 11.39 9.62
C ARG A 40 -5.34 12.24 10.64
N GLY A 41 -6.49 12.78 10.24
CA GLY A 41 -7.43 13.40 11.18
C GLY A 41 -8.03 12.40 12.17
N ASP A 42 -8.34 12.86 13.38
CA ASP A 42 -8.78 12.01 14.50
C ASP A 42 -10.02 11.17 14.17
N TRP A 43 -10.95 11.72 13.39
CA TRP A 43 -12.26 11.12 13.10
C TRP A 43 -12.39 10.52 11.70
N VAL A 44 -11.27 10.22 11.02
CA VAL A 44 -11.34 9.60 9.69
C VAL A 44 -11.80 8.14 9.82
N PRO A 45 -12.88 7.74 9.12
CA PRO A 45 -13.36 6.36 9.12
C PRO A 45 -12.29 5.38 8.60
N VAL A 46 -12.27 4.17 9.16
CA VAL A 46 -11.34 3.11 8.73
C VAL A 46 -11.53 2.79 7.24
N ALA A 47 -12.76 2.80 6.74
CA ALA A 47 -13.05 2.55 5.33
C ALA A 47 -12.36 3.58 4.40
N ARG A 48 -12.32 4.85 4.82
CA ARG A 48 -11.58 5.89 4.11
C ARG A 48 -10.07 5.73 4.23
N GLN A 49 -9.57 5.48 5.45
CA GLN A 49 -8.14 5.29 5.70
C GLN A 49 -7.56 4.13 4.89
N ARG A 50 -8.27 3.00 4.83
CA ARG A 50 -7.86 1.78 4.13
C ARG A 50 -8.15 1.81 2.63
N GLY A 51 -8.64 2.94 2.10
CA GLY A 51 -8.92 3.11 0.66
C GLY A 51 -10.16 2.36 0.15
N ILE A 52 -10.98 1.78 1.03
CA ILE A 52 -12.20 1.05 0.64
C ILE A 52 -13.19 1.99 -0.04
N GLU A 53 -13.44 3.16 0.55
CA GLU A 53 -14.30 4.19 -0.05
C GLU A 53 -13.80 4.58 -1.45
N ALA A 54 -12.49 4.82 -1.59
CA ALA A 54 -11.89 5.21 -2.87
C ALA A 54 -12.04 4.11 -3.93
N CYS A 55 -11.81 2.85 -3.57
CA CYS A 55 -11.99 1.71 -4.48
C CYS A 55 -13.44 1.57 -4.95
N VAL A 56 -14.40 1.69 -4.03
CA VAL A 56 -15.84 1.64 -4.35
C VAL A 56 -16.24 2.79 -5.28
N HIS A 57 -15.77 4.01 -5.01
CA HIS A 57 -16.04 5.15 -5.88
C HIS A 57 -15.46 4.95 -7.28
N ALA A 58 -14.21 4.50 -7.40
CA ALA A 58 -13.58 4.23 -8.69
C ALA A 58 -14.36 3.17 -9.50
N PHE A 59 -14.83 2.11 -8.84
CA PHE A 59 -15.66 1.09 -9.48
C PHE A 59 -17.00 1.66 -9.97
N LEU A 60 -17.75 2.35 -9.11
CA LEU A 60 -19.05 2.90 -9.48
C LEU A 60 -18.95 3.98 -10.57
N ASP A 61 -17.86 4.75 -10.56
CA ASP A 61 -17.58 5.74 -11.61
C ASP A 61 -17.32 5.05 -12.96
N ALA A 62 -16.54 3.97 -12.99
CA ALA A 62 -16.31 3.19 -14.21
C ALA A 62 -17.62 2.60 -14.75
N VAL A 63 -18.45 2.02 -13.88
CA VAL A 63 -19.77 1.49 -14.25
C VAL A 63 -20.66 2.59 -14.84
N ARG A 64 -20.71 3.77 -14.21
CA ARG A 64 -21.50 4.90 -14.72
C ARG A 64 -21.01 5.40 -16.08
N ARG A 65 -19.70 5.31 -16.35
CA ARG A 65 -19.11 5.67 -17.65
C ARG A 65 -19.20 4.56 -18.71
N GLY A 66 -19.71 3.37 -18.37
CA GLY A 66 -19.67 2.21 -19.26
C GLY A 66 -18.25 1.69 -19.54
N GLU A 67 -17.31 2.00 -18.65
CA GLU A 67 -15.89 1.68 -18.80
C GLU A 67 -15.58 0.30 -18.23
N LYS A 68 -14.87 -0.52 -19.00
CA LYS A 68 -14.35 -1.82 -18.53
C LYS A 68 -12.97 -1.61 -17.95
N LEU A 69 -12.81 -1.88 -16.66
CA LEU A 69 -11.51 -1.89 -16.00
C LEU A 69 -10.66 -3.06 -16.52
N SER A 70 -9.38 -2.79 -16.78
CA SER A 70 -8.41 -3.81 -17.15
C SER A 70 -7.96 -4.61 -15.93
N ALA A 71 -7.85 -5.93 -16.07
CA ALA A 71 -7.31 -6.81 -15.02
C ALA A 71 -5.78 -6.99 -15.11
N ARG A 72 -5.09 -6.30 -16.03
CA ARG A 72 -3.66 -6.52 -16.30
C ARG A 72 -2.76 -6.25 -15.09
N ASP A 73 -3.04 -5.20 -14.32
CA ASP A 73 -2.24 -4.86 -13.14
C ASP A 73 -2.40 -5.91 -12.03
N ALA A 74 -3.61 -6.45 -11.88
CA ALA A 74 -3.87 -7.56 -10.97
C ALA A 74 -3.14 -8.82 -11.42
N LEU A 75 -3.15 -9.16 -12.72
CA LEU A 75 -2.43 -10.31 -13.24
C LEU A 75 -0.90 -10.18 -13.01
N ALA A 76 -0.31 -9.04 -13.38
CA ALA A 76 1.13 -8.81 -13.24
C ALA A 76 1.62 -8.92 -11.78
N THR A 77 0.82 -8.42 -10.83
CA THR A 77 1.13 -8.55 -9.40
C THR A 77 1.02 -9.99 -8.90
N HIS A 78 0.06 -10.76 -9.39
CA HIS A 78 -0.06 -12.19 -9.05
C HIS A 78 1.10 -13.02 -9.62
N GLU A 79 1.50 -12.77 -10.86
CA GLU A 79 2.65 -13.44 -11.49
C GLU A 79 3.95 -13.16 -10.71
N LEU A 80 4.15 -11.91 -10.26
CA LEU A 80 5.28 -11.54 -9.42
C LEU A 80 5.26 -12.30 -8.08
N CYS A 81 4.11 -12.32 -7.40
CA CYS A 81 3.94 -13.06 -6.15
C CYS A 81 4.24 -14.55 -6.34
N GLU A 82 3.75 -15.15 -7.42
CA GLU A 82 4.02 -16.56 -7.74
C GLU A 82 5.51 -16.83 -7.93
N ARG A 83 6.22 -15.96 -8.65
CA ARG A 83 7.68 -16.06 -8.80
C ARG A 83 8.39 -16.03 -7.45
N VAL A 84 8.05 -15.08 -6.57
CA VAL A 84 8.64 -14.96 -5.23
C VAL A 84 8.42 -16.24 -4.42
N VAL A 85 7.21 -16.80 -4.45
CA VAL A 85 6.89 -18.04 -3.73
C VAL A 85 7.72 -19.22 -4.25
N ARG A 86 7.86 -19.37 -5.56
CA ARG A 86 8.64 -20.46 -6.17
C ARG A 86 10.11 -20.37 -5.79
N GLU A 87 10.73 -19.20 -5.93
CA GLU A 87 12.13 -18.98 -5.56
C GLU A 87 12.39 -19.26 -4.08
N ALA A 88 11.47 -18.84 -3.19
CA ALA A 88 11.59 -19.10 -1.76
C ALA A 88 11.49 -20.60 -1.41
N LEU A 89 10.65 -21.36 -2.12
CA LEU A 89 10.52 -22.81 -1.93
C LEU A 89 11.77 -23.56 -2.43
N GLU A 90 12.34 -23.16 -3.56
CA GLU A 90 13.59 -23.73 -4.08
C GLU A 90 14.77 -23.47 -3.13
N GLN A 91 14.85 -22.29 -2.51
CA GLN A 91 15.89 -22.00 -1.51
C GLN A 91 15.74 -22.79 -0.21
N ALA A 92 14.53 -23.27 0.08
CA ALA A 92 14.23 -24.02 1.31
C ALA A 92 14.43 -25.53 1.18
N SER A 93 14.62 -26.06 -0.03
CA SER A 93 14.92 -27.48 -0.32
C SER A 93 16.41 -27.76 -0.30
#